data_AF-A0A8D9VU84-F1
#
_entry.id   AF-A0A8D9VU84-F1
#
_cell.length_a   1.000
_cell.length_b   1.000
_cell.length_c   1.000
_cell.angle_alpha   90.00
_cell.angle_beta   90.00
_cell.angle_gamma   90.00
#
_symmetry.space_group_name_H-M   'P 1'
#
loop_
_entity.id
_entity.type
_entity.pdbx_description
1 polymer ?
#
loop_
_entity_poly.entity_id
_entity_poly.type
_entity_poly.pdbx_seq_one_letter_code
_entity_poly.pdbx_strand_id
1 'polypeptide(L)'
;MQETQTKKKHHFHMPSAFTILFLIIILIAILTWIIPAGTYETDKAGNIISGTYKAVTNKPQGIWDVFMAPVIGMVGDKKTDGAISVSLFILVIGGFLGVVNKTNALNEGIGSIVRRYKGREKQLIPILMLLFALGGSTYGMGEETIAFYPLLIPVMMGVGFDSIVAVAIALVGSQVGCLASTVNPFATGVASQTLNISPGDGLVSRVILLIIMITISIIYVYHYASVIEKDPTKSLVYNQRAEDEKHFW
;
A
#
# COMPACT_ATOMS: atom_id res chain seq x y z
N MET A 1 45.98 27.89 5.87
CA MET A 1 45.69 26.68 6.68
C MET A 1 44.22 26.77 7.05
N GLN A 2 43.30 25.88 6.73
CA GLN A 2 43.29 24.59 6.05
C GLN A 2 41.83 24.42 5.61
N GLU A 3 41.55 24.08 4.35
CA GLU A 3 40.21 23.70 3.93
C GLU A 3 39.78 22.44 4.70
N THR A 4 38.75 22.57 5.52
CA THR A 4 38.15 21.42 6.20
C THR A 4 37.42 20.57 5.17
N GLN A 5 38.12 19.57 4.63
CA GLN A 5 37.54 18.52 3.80
C GLN A 5 36.45 17.79 4.60
N THR A 6 35.18 18.05 4.27
CA THR A 6 34.04 17.27 4.74
C THR A 6 34.17 15.85 4.19
N LYS A 7 34.56 14.90 5.05
CA LYS A 7 34.53 13.46 4.74
C LYS A 7 33.15 13.10 4.19
N LYS A 8 33.08 12.71 2.92
CA LYS A 8 31.89 12.09 2.32
C LYS A 8 31.53 10.87 3.16
N LYS A 9 30.48 10.98 3.97
CA LYS A 9 29.85 9.83 4.62
C LYS A 9 29.36 8.92 3.49
N HIS A 10 29.82 7.67 3.46
CA HIS A 10 29.22 6.67 2.60
C HIS A 10 27.74 6.54 2.99
N HIS A 11 26.87 7.18 2.21
CA HIS A 11 25.44 7.04 2.38
C HIS A 11 25.11 5.64 1.89
N PHE A 12 24.79 4.74 2.82
CA PHE A 12 24.29 3.41 2.49
C PHE A 12 23.02 3.60 1.66
N HIS A 13 23.12 3.40 0.36
CA HIS A 13 21.96 3.39 -0.52
C HIS A 13 21.27 2.06 -0.29
N MET A 14 20.03 2.11 0.18
CA MET A 14 19.18 0.94 0.27
C MET A 14 19.19 0.23 -1.09
N PRO A 15 19.49 -1.07 -1.14
CA PRO A 15 19.40 -1.84 -2.37
C PRO A 15 17.99 -1.75 -2.94
N SER A 16 17.86 -1.87 -4.27
CA SER A 16 16.53 -1.88 -4.89
C SER A 16 15.70 -3.08 -4.40
N ALA A 17 14.36 -2.99 -4.48
CA ALA A 17 13.49 -4.12 -4.16
C ALA A 17 13.87 -5.40 -4.93
N PHE A 18 14.26 -5.26 -6.21
CA PHE A 18 14.76 -6.38 -7.02
C PHE A 18 16.05 -6.98 -6.47
N THR A 19 16.98 -6.14 -6.01
CA THR A 19 18.23 -6.60 -5.38
C THR A 19 17.93 -7.37 -4.09
N ILE A 20 17.04 -6.84 -3.25
CA ILE A 20 16.64 -7.50 -2.00
C ILE A 20 15.98 -8.85 -2.29
N LEU A 21 15.01 -8.89 -3.22
CA LEU A 21 14.34 -10.13 -3.62
C LEU A 21 15.32 -11.18 -4.16
N PHE A 22 16.27 -10.77 -4.99
CA PHE A 22 17.28 -11.68 -5.53
C PHE A 22 18.21 -12.23 -4.43
N LEU A 23 18.62 -11.40 -3.48
CA LEU A 23 19.39 -11.85 -2.32
C LEU A 23 18.61 -12.82 -1.44
N ILE A 24 17.30 -12.61 -1.28
CA ILE A 24 16.41 -13.54 -0.56
C ILE A 24 16.34 -14.88 -1.29
N ILE A 25 16.22 -14.90 -2.61
CA ILE A 25 16.22 -16.15 -3.39
C ILE A 25 17.53 -16.92 -3.17
N ILE A 26 18.68 -16.24 -3.24
CA ILE A 26 19.99 -16.87 -2.99
C ILE A 26 20.05 -17.44 -1.57
N LEU A 27 19.62 -16.66 -0.58
CA LEU A 27 19.61 -17.08 0.82
C LEU A 27 18.75 -18.33 1.02
N ILE A 28 17.51 -18.33 0.50
CA ILE A 28 16.61 -19.48 0.59
C ILE A 28 17.20 -20.69 -0.12
N ALA A 29 17.80 -20.51 -1.29
CA ALA A 29 18.47 -21.59 -2.01
C ALA A 29 19.59 -22.22 -1.19
N ILE A 30 20.45 -21.42 -0.54
CA ILE A 30 21.50 -21.92 0.37
C ILE A 30 20.88 -22.66 1.55
N LEU A 31 19.81 -22.14 2.15
CA LEU A 31 19.13 -22.77 3.27
C LEU A 31 18.57 -24.15 2.91
N THR A 32 18.22 -24.42 1.65
CA THR A 32 17.76 -25.76 1.22
C THR A 32 18.83 -26.86 1.32
N TRP A 33 20.10 -26.50 1.50
CA TRP A 33 21.18 -27.46 1.74
C TRP A 33 21.33 -27.82 3.22
N ILE A 34 20.97 -26.90 4.10
CA ILE A 34 21.20 -27.00 5.55
C ILE A 34 19.93 -27.48 6.27
N ILE A 35 18.77 -27.00 5.84
CA ILE A 35 17.49 -27.29 6.47
C ILE A 35 16.92 -28.59 5.88
N PRO A 36 16.63 -29.62 6.70
CA PRO A 36 16.05 -30.86 6.21
C PRO A 36 14.64 -30.63 5.66
N ALA A 37 14.34 -31.25 4.52
CA ALA A 37 13.03 -31.21 3.92
C ALA A 37 12.05 -32.07 4.74
N GLY A 38 10.80 -31.61 4.84
CA GLY A 38 9.75 -32.34 5.56
C GLY A 38 8.38 -32.14 4.91
N THR A 39 7.49 -33.10 5.14
CA THR A 39 6.09 -33.06 4.69
C THR A 39 5.19 -33.51 5.83
N TYR A 40 3.96 -33.00 5.79
CA TYR A 40 2.86 -33.50 6.61
C TYR A 40 1.90 -34.31 5.74
N GLU A 41 1.14 -35.20 6.36
CA GLU A 41 0.01 -35.86 5.70
C GLU A 41 -1.20 -34.92 5.62
N THR A 42 -1.98 -35.06 4.56
CA THR A 42 -3.21 -34.28 4.35
C THR A 42 -4.42 -35.19 4.35
N ASP A 43 -5.54 -34.72 4.91
CA ASP A 43 -6.82 -35.41 4.81
C ASP A 43 -7.41 -35.34 3.38
N LYS A 44 -8.60 -35.93 3.18
CA LYS A 44 -9.29 -35.91 1.87
C LYS A 44 -9.71 -34.50 1.41
N ALA A 45 -9.73 -33.53 2.31
CA ALA A 45 -10.04 -32.14 2.04
C ALA A 45 -8.77 -31.28 1.85
N GLY A 46 -7.57 -31.86 1.99
CA GLY A 46 -6.29 -31.16 1.84
C GLY A 46 -5.76 -30.52 3.14
N ASN A 47 -6.42 -30.73 4.29
CA ASN A 47 -5.97 -30.14 5.55
C ASN A 47 -4.78 -30.92 6.13
N ILE A 48 -3.78 -30.18 6.63
CA ILE A 48 -2.59 -30.74 7.28
C ILE A 48 -2.96 -31.44 8.60
N ILE A 49 -2.56 -32.70 8.74
CA ILE A 49 -2.80 -33.49 9.95
C ILE A 49 -1.67 -33.27 10.96
N SER A 50 -2.01 -32.74 12.14
CA SER A 50 -1.04 -32.47 13.21
C SER A 50 -0.33 -33.76 13.68
N GLY A 51 0.98 -33.65 13.98
CA GLY A 51 1.79 -34.78 14.45
C GLY A 51 2.29 -35.74 13.36
N THR A 52 1.95 -35.51 12.09
CA THR A 52 2.33 -36.40 10.96
C THR A 52 3.61 -35.99 10.23
N TYR A 53 4.42 -35.11 10.83
CA TYR A 53 5.66 -34.64 10.21
C TYR A 53 6.60 -35.81 9.89
N LYS A 54 7.03 -35.89 8.63
CA LYS A 54 8.03 -36.85 8.17
C LYS A 54 9.12 -36.10 7.40
N ALA A 55 10.37 -36.33 7.80
CA ALA A 55 11.51 -35.88 7.02
C ALA A 55 11.55 -36.63 5.68
N VAL A 56 11.88 -35.93 4.61
CA VAL A 56 12.01 -36.49 3.26
C VAL A 56 13.38 -36.19 2.69
N THR A 57 13.73 -36.89 1.61
CA THR A 57 14.98 -36.68 0.90
C THR A 57 15.12 -35.22 0.48
N ASN A 58 16.19 -34.57 0.94
CA ASN A 58 16.51 -33.20 0.58
C ASN A 58 16.65 -33.06 -0.94
N LYS A 59 16.05 -32.00 -1.48
CA LYS A 59 16.22 -31.56 -2.88
C LYS A 59 16.82 -30.15 -2.88
N PRO A 60 18.14 -30.05 -2.64
CA PRO A 60 18.80 -28.75 -2.59
C PRO A 60 18.65 -28.02 -3.93
N GLN A 61 18.43 -26.71 -3.87
CA GLN A 61 18.29 -25.87 -5.06
C GLN A 61 19.67 -25.57 -5.66
N GLY A 62 19.76 -25.68 -6.98
CA GLY A 62 20.95 -25.36 -7.75
C GLY A 62 21.01 -23.91 -8.20
N ILE A 63 22.13 -23.54 -8.83
CA ILE A 63 22.33 -22.19 -9.37
C ILE A 63 21.27 -21.85 -10.43
N TRP A 64 20.87 -22.83 -11.24
CA TRP A 64 19.84 -22.61 -12.26
C TRP A 64 18.46 -22.34 -11.65
N ASP A 65 18.11 -22.99 -10.54
CA ASP A 65 16.85 -22.76 -9.84
C ASP A 65 16.78 -21.33 -9.29
N VAL A 66 17.91 -20.76 -8.84
CA VAL A 66 18.00 -19.35 -8.41
C VAL A 66 17.69 -18.40 -9.56
N PHE A 67 18.25 -18.63 -10.75
CA PHE A 67 17.99 -17.79 -11.92
C PHE A 67 16.59 -17.98 -12.50
N MET A 68 16.04 -19.19 -12.38
CA MET A 68 14.71 -19.52 -12.89
C MET A 68 13.60 -19.14 -11.91
N ALA A 69 13.90 -18.94 -10.62
CA ALA A 69 12.91 -18.60 -9.59
C ALA A 69 12.05 -17.37 -9.94
N PRO A 70 12.57 -16.25 -10.49
CA PRO A 70 11.72 -15.15 -10.93
C PRO A 70 10.77 -15.52 -12.08
N VAL A 71 11.22 -16.38 -13.00
CA VAL A 71 10.40 -16.83 -14.14
C VAL A 71 9.30 -17.77 -13.67
N ILE A 72 9.64 -18.76 -12.84
CA ILE A 72 8.68 -19.70 -12.24
C ILE A 72 7.71 -18.94 -11.32
N GLY A 73 8.19 -18.01 -10.51
CA GLY A 73 7.32 -17.18 -9.67
C GLY A 73 6.33 -16.34 -10.49
N MET A 74 6.73 -15.90 -11.69
CA MET A 74 5.85 -15.14 -12.58
C MET A 74 4.86 -16.03 -13.34
N VAL A 75 5.35 -17.05 -14.04
CA VAL A 75 4.55 -17.85 -14.99
C VAL A 75 3.94 -19.09 -14.35
N GLY A 76 4.52 -19.57 -13.25
CA GLY A 76 4.18 -20.83 -12.62
C GLY A 76 4.88 -22.02 -13.27
N ASP A 77 4.78 -23.17 -12.62
CA ASP A 77 5.20 -24.47 -13.13
C ASP A 77 4.24 -25.58 -12.66
N LYS A 78 4.66 -26.86 -12.71
CA LYS A 78 3.83 -27.99 -12.27
C LYS A 78 3.57 -28.01 -10.75
N LYS A 79 4.30 -27.24 -9.96
CA LYS A 79 4.32 -27.28 -8.49
C LYS A 79 4.02 -25.92 -7.84
N THR A 80 4.13 -24.84 -8.59
CA THR A 80 4.02 -23.47 -8.09
C THR A 80 3.11 -22.68 -9.01
N ASP A 81 2.08 -22.08 -8.44
CA ASP A 81 1.19 -21.18 -9.17
C ASP A 81 1.92 -19.89 -9.54
N GLY A 82 1.67 -19.38 -10.74
CA GLY A 82 2.28 -18.15 -11.24
C GLY A 82 1.57 -16.89 -10.75
N ALA A 83 2.33 -15.84 -10.47
CA ALA A 83 1.82 -14.52 -10.12
C ALA A 83 1.38 -13.66 -11.34
N ILE A 84 1.31 -14.24 -12.55
CA ILE A 84 0.96 -13.51 -13.79
C ILE A 84 -0.42 -12.87 -13.72
N SER A 85 -1.37 -13.49 -13.02
CA SER A 85 -2.73 -12.95 -12.82
C SER A 85 -2.70 -11.60 -12.10
N VAL A 86 -1.81 -11.44 -11.10
CA VAL A 86 -1.58 -10.17 -10.39
C VAL A 86 -1.01 -9.12 -11.33
N SER A 87 -0.05 -9.50 -12.17
CA SER A 87 0.57 -8.59 -13.16
C SER A 87 -0.45 -8.09 -14.19
N LEU A 88 -1.28 -8.99 -14.71
CA LEU A 88 -2.36 -8.64 -15.66
C LEU A 88 -3.41 -7.75 -14.99
N PHE A 89 -3.74 -8.01 -13.73
CA PHE A 89 -4.67 -7.18 -12.97
C PHE A 89 -4.13 -5.76 -12.77
N ILE A 90 -2.87 -5.60 -12.37
CA ILE A 90 -2.21 -4.29 -12.26
C ILE A 90 -2.18 -3.57 -13.61
N LEU A 91 -1.90 -4.30 -14.71
CA LEU A 91 -1.93 -3.72 -16.06
C LEU A 91 -3.33 -3.22 -16.44
N VAL A 92 -4.38 -3.99 -16.15
CA VAL A 92 -5.77 -3.61 -16.44
C VAL A 92 -6.19 -2.42 -15.57
N ILE A 93 -5.88 -2.43 -14.27
CA ILE A 93 -6.12 -1.27 -13.39
C ILE A 93 -5.36 -0.05 -13.90
N GLY A 94 -4.09 -0.18 -14.25
CA GLY A 94 -3.28 0.90 -14.80
C GLY A 94 -3.84 1.44 -16.11
N GLY A 95 -4.36 0.58 -16.98
CA GLY A 95 -5.05 0.99 -18.21
C GLY A 95 -6.36 1.73 -17.94
N PHE A 96 -7.20 1.20 -17.05
CA PHE A 96 -8.44 1.84 -16.60
C PHE A 96 -8.15 3.22 -15.99
N LEU A 97 -7.22 3.29 -15.03
CA LEU A 97 -6.81 4.55 -14.41
C LEU A 97 -6.16 5.49 -15.41
N GLY A 98 -5.41 4.97 -16.39
CA GLY A 98 -4.88 5.76 -17.50
C GLY A 98 -5.98 6.46 -18.29
N VAL A 99 -7.05 5.75 -18.63
CA VAL A 99 -8.23 6.33 -19.29
C VAL A 99 -8.93 7.35 -18.38
N VAL A 100 -9.18 7.00 -17.13
CA VAL A 100 -9.86 7.86 -16.16
C VAL A 100 -9.07 9.13 -15.82
N ASN A 101 -7.74 9.04 -15.75
CA ASN A 101 -6.86 10.18 -15.58
C ASN A 101 -6.82 11.03 -16.85
N LYS A 102 -6.82 10.40 -18.04
CA LYS A 102 -6.88 11.13 -19.32
C LYS A 102 -8.17 11.92 -19.48
N THR A 103 -9.28 11.42 -18.95
CA THR A 103 -10.57 12.13 -18.93
C THR A 103 -10.71 13.14 -17.79
N ASN A 104 -9.73 13.21 -16.88
CA ASN A 104 -9.81 14.00 -15.63
C ASN A 104 -11.06 13.68 -14.77
N ALA A 105 -11.71 12.52 -14.97
CA ALA A 105 -12.97 12.21 -14.29
C ALA A 105 -12.79 12.09 -12.77
N LEU A 106 -11.65 11.53 -12.32
CA LEU A 106 -11.31 11.47 -10.90
C LEU A 106 -11.08 12.85 -10.30
N ASN A 107 -10.31 13.69 -11.01
CA ASN A 107 -10.00 15.05 -10.58
C ASN A 107 -11.26 15.91 -10.51
N GLU A 108 -12.14 15.83 -11.50
CA GLU A 108 -13.43 16.51 -11.49
C GLU A 108 -14.40 15.95 -10.45
N GLY A 109 -14.37 14.64 -10.20
CA GLY A 109 -15.13 14.00 -9.14
C GLY A 109 -14.78 14.58 -7.77
N ILE A 110 -13.49 14.60 -7.42
CA ILE A 110 -13.02 15.20 -6.16
C ILE A 110 -13.26 16.71 -6.16
N GLY A 111 -12.95 17.40 -7.27
CA GLY A 111 -13.22 18.84 -7.42
C GLY A 111 -14.69 19.18 -7.21
N SER A 112 -15.61 18.33 -7.66
CA SER A 112 -17.05 18.51 -7.44
C SER A 112 -17.45 18.37 -5.97
N ILE A 113 -16.87 17.42 -5.24
CA ILE A 113 -17.06 17.27 -3.80
C ILE A 113 -16.54 18.52 -3.08
N VAL A 114 -15.34 18.98 -3.44
CA VAL A 114 -14.74 20.18 -2.88
C VAL A 114 -15.62 21.40 -3.09
N ARG A 115 -16.06 21.66 -4.33
CA ARG A 115 -16.92 22.80 -4.67
C ARG A 115 -18.27 22.74 -3.93
N ARG A 116 -18.84 21.54 -3.77
CA ARG A 116 -20.12 21.33 -3.06
C ARG A 116 -20.02 21.61 -1.56
N TYR A 117 -18.83 21.45 -0.98
CA TYR A 117 -18.58 21.64 0.45
C TYR A 117 -17.87 22.95 0.78
N LYS A 118 -17.89 23.92 -0.15
CA LYS A 118 -17.46 25.30 0.11
C LYS A 118 -18.28 25.90 1.26
N GLY A 119 -17.61 26.46 2.27
CA GLY A 119 -18.18 26.91 3.54
C GLY A 119 -18.32 25.83 4.62
N ARG A 120 -17.96 24.57 4.33
CA ARG A 120 -17.91 23.43 5.26
C ARG A 120 -16.64 22.61 5.07
N GLU A 121 -15.53 23.31 4.90
CA GLU A 121 -14.23 22.80 4.47
C GLU A 121 -13.72 21.68 5.39
N LYS A 122 -13.99 21.77 6.69
CA LYS A 122 -13.67 20.73 7.67
C LYS A 122 -14.34 19.38 7.38
N GLN A 123 -15.51 19.37 6.76
CA GLN A 123 -16.20 18.13 6.38
C GLN A 123 -15.52 17.41 5.20
N LEU A 124 -14.62 18.08 4.47
CA LEU A 124 -13.86 17.43 3.40
C LEU A 124 -12.92 16.35 3.93
N ILE A 125 -12.36 16.53 5.12
CA ILE A 125 -11.46 15.54 5.75
C ILE A 125 -12.14 14.18 5.88
N PRO A 126 -13.24 14.02 6.64
CA PRO A 126 -13.89 12.72 6.80
C PRO A 126 -14.40 12.14 5.47
N ILE A 127 -14.95 12.97 4.57
CA ILE A 127 -15.52 12.50 3.30
C ILE A 127 -14.43 11.94 2.40
N LEU A 128 -13.34 12.67 2.21
CA LEU A 128 -12.26 12.24 1.35
C LEU A 128 -11.51 11.05 1.98
N MET A 129 -11.29 11.06 3.29
CA MET A 129 -10.67 9.90 3.97
C MET A 129 -11.51 8.63 3.82
N LEU A 130 -12.84 8.71 3.93
CA LEU A 130 -13.73 7.57 3.66
C LEU A 130 -13.61 7.09 2.21
N LEU A 131 -13.58 8.02 1.25
CA LEU A 131 -13.40 7.70 -0.17
C LEU A 131 -12.08 6.96 -0.43
N PHE A 132 -10.97 7.47 0.10
CA PHE A 132 -9.66 6.82 -0.03
C PHE A 132 -9.60 5.48 0.72
N ALA A 133 -10.22 5.37 1.90
CA ALA A 133 -10.30 4.12 2.64
C ALA A 133 -11.10 3.05 1.89
N LEU A 134 -12.16 3.43 1.18
CA LEU A 134 -12.87 2.50 0.28
C LEU A 134 -11.96 2.02 -0.86
N GLY A 135 -11.19 2.93 -1.48
CA GLY A 135 -10.21 2.55 -2.49
C GLY A 135 -9.15 1.58 -1.96
N GLY A 136 -8.56 1.88 -0.81
CA GLY A 136 -7.58 1.01 -0.15
C GLY A 136 -8.15 -0.36 0.25
N SER A 137 -9.37 -0.38 0.79
CA SER A 137 -10.01 -1.60 1.27
C SER A 137 -10.50 -2.52 0.16
N THR A 138 -10.81 -1.98 -1.02
CA THR A 138 -11.40 -2.74 -2.13
C THR A 138 -10.38 -3.20 -3.15
N TYR A 139 -9.43 -2.35 -3.55
CA TYR A 139 -8.43 -2.70 -4.57
C TYR A 139 -7.01 -2.32 -4.18
N GLY A 140 -6.76 -1.85 -2.96
CA GLY A 140 -5.39 -1.55 -2.52
C GLY A 140 -4.81 -0.28 -3.12
N MET A 141 -5.62 0.79 -3.21
CA MET A 141 -5.30 2.12 -3.75
C MET A 141 -4.16 2.85 -3.01
N GLY A 142 -2.95 2.30 -2.94
CA GLY A 142 -1.80 2.94 -2.31
C GLY A 142 -1.12 3.90 -3.27
N GLU A 143 -0.57 3.35 -4.34
CA GLU A 143 0.26 4.02 -5.34
C GLU A 143 -0.51 5.08 -6.13
N GLU A 144 -1.81 4.86 -6.34
CA GLU A 144 -2.68 5.77 -7.08
C GLU A 144 -2.92 7.08 -6.33
N THR A 145 -2.76 7.11 -5.00
CA THR A 145 -2.99 8.31 -4.18
C THR A 145 -2.11 9.49 -4.59
N ILE A 146 -0.92 9.20 -5.16
CA ILE A 146 0.05 10.21 -5.60
C ILE A 146 -0.54 11.13 -6.67
N ALA A 147 -1.39 10.59 -7.56
CA ALA A 147 -2.03 11.35 -8.63
C ALA A 147 -3.00 12.42 -8.11
N PHE A 148 -3.46 12.31 -6.86
CA PHE A 148 -4.42 13.22 -6.27
C PHE A 148 -3.79 14.39 -5.51
N TYR A 149 -2.51 14.29 -5.12
CA TYR A 149 -1.85 15.38 -4.38
C TYR A 149 -1.82 16.72 -5.11
N PRO A 150 -1.56 16.79 -6.43
CA PRO A 150 -1.62 18.05 -7.16
C PRO A 150 -2.98 18.76 -7.11
N LEU A 151 -4.07 18.00 -6.88
CA LEU A 151 -5.42 18.54 -6.71
C LEU A 151 -5.73 18.85 -5.25
N LEU A 152 -5.42 17.92 -4.34
CA LEU A 152 -5.77 18.02 -2.93
C LEU A 152 -4.98 19.10 -2.20
N ILE A 153 -3.69 19.27 -2.51
CA ILE A 153 -2.84 20.25 -1.82
C ILE A 153 -3.37 21.68 -2.02
N PRO A 154 -3.57 22.19 -3.26
CA PRO A 154 -4.12 23.54 -3.46
C PRO A 154 -5.50 23.72 -2.82
N VAL A 155 -6.34 22.69 -2.86
CA VAL A 155 -7.67 22.73 -2.24
C VAL A 155 -7.56 22.87 -0.72
N MET A 156 -6.75 22.05 -0.06
CA MET A 156 -6.61 22.08 1.41
C MET A 156 -5.91 23.37 1.87
N MET A 157 -4.93 23.86 1.11
CA MET A 157 -4.28 25.15 1.36
C MET A 157 -5.27 26.31 1.21
N GLY A 158 -6.10 26.30 0.17
CA GLY A 158 -7.12 27.33 -0.09
C GLY A 158 -8.20 27.46 0.97
N VAL A 159 -8.36 26.43 1.82
CA VAL A 159 -9.29 26.43 2.95
C VAL A 159 -8.61 26.73 4.29
N GLY A 160 -7.31 27.02 4.30
CA GLY A 160 -6.54 27.41 5.47
C GLY A 160 -5.75 26.28 6.14
N PHE A 161 -5.82 25.05 5.64
CA PHE A 161 -4.99 23.93 6.11
C PHE A 161 -3.58 23.98 5.47
N ASP A 162 -2.75 22.97 5.76
CA ASP A 162 -1.42 22.82 5.17
C ASP A 162 -1.36 21.64 4.17
N SER A 163 -0.23 21.53 3.48
CA SER A 163 0.07 20.45 2.53
C SER A 163 0.08 19.06 3.22
N ILE A 164 0.43 18.99 4.51
CA ILE A 164 0.39 17.74 5.28
C ILE A 164 -1.04 17.23 5.44
N VAL A 165 -2.03 18.10 5.70
CA VAL A 165 -3.44 17.67 5.79
C VAL A 165 -3.89 17.02 4.47
N ALA A 166 -3.53 17.59 3.32
CA ALA A 166 -3.86 16.99 2.02
C ALA A 166 -3.22 15.61 1.84
N VAL A 167 -1.93 15.48 2.18
CA VAL A 167 -1.22 14.21 2.10
C VAL A 167 -1.82 13.19 3.06
N ALA A 168 -2.12 13.59 4.30
CA ALA A 168 -2.68 12.73 5.33
C ALA A 168 -4.07 12.20 4.96
N ILE A 169 -4.93 13.03 4.36
CA ILE A 169 -6.26 12.60 3.90
C ILE A 169 -6.16 11.40 2.96
N ALA A 170 -5.32 11.50 1.92
CA ALA A 170 -5.21 10.43 0.94
C ALA A 170 -4.36 9.25 1.43
N LEU A 171 -3.20 9.52 2.03
CA LEU A 171 -2.27 8.48 2.48
C LEU A 171 -2.84 7.71 3.67
N VAL A 172 -3.29 8.38 4.73
CA VAL A 172 -3.83 7.67 5.91
C VAL A 172 -5.14 6.99 5.55
N GLY A 173 -6.01 7.65 4.77
CA GLY A 173 -7.27 7.07 4.30
C GLY A 173 -7.05 5.76 3.55
N SER A 174 -6.23 5.78 2.49
CA SER A 174 -5.92 4.59 1.70
C SER A 174 -5.26 3.49 2.51
N GLN A 175 -4.25 3.82 3.33
CA GLN A 175 -3.50 2.82 4.09
C GLN A 175 -4.33 2.16 5.19
N VAL A 176 -5.24 2.90 5.83
CA VAL A 176 -6.21 2.31 6.77
C VAL A 176 -7.20 1.40 6.04
N GLY A 177 -7.62 1.78 4.83
CA GLY A 177 -8.38 0.91 3.94
C GLY A 177 -7.64 -0.39 3.66
N CYS A 178 -6.38 -0.31 3.23
CA CYS A 178 -5.52 -1.46 2.97
C CYS A 178 -5.32 -2.32 4.23
N LEU A 179 -5.17 -1.71 5.40
CA LEU A 179 -5.06 -2.42 6.67
C LEU A 179 -6.31 -3.27 6.96
N ALA A 180 -7.50 -2.76 6.67
CA ALA A 180 -8.74 -3.50 6.87
C ALA A 180 -9.03 -4.54 5.77
N SER A 181 -8.67 -4.25 4.52
CA SER A 181 -8.73 -5.16 3.36
C SER A 181 -10.05 -5.96 3.27
N THR A 182 -11.20 -5.28 3.22
CA THR A 182 -12.51 -5.95 3.18
C THR A 182 -12.65 -6.91 2.00
N VAL A 183 -12.23 -6.51 0.80
CA VAL A 183 -12.26 -7.36 -0.41
C VAL A 183 -11.01 -7.16 -1.29
N ASN A 184 -9.93 -6.62 -0.71
CA ASN A 184 -8.69 -6.33 -1.41
C ASN A 184 -8.11 -7.61 -2.05
N PRO A 185 -7.98 -7.67 -3.40
CA PRO A 185 -7.51 -8.85 -4.10
C PRO A 185 -6.02 -9.12 -3.88
N PHE A 186 -5.22 -8.10 -3.55
CA PHE A 186 -3.78 -8.22 -3.33
C PHE A 186 -3.41 -8.75 -1.94
N ALA A 187 -4.25 -8.48 -0.94
CA ALA A 187 -4.03 -8.93 0.42
C ALA A 187 -4.95 -10.11 0.76
N THR A 188 -6.23 -9.85 1.01
CA THR A 188 -7.15 -10.91 1.44
C THR A 188 -7.48 -11.88 0.31
N GLY A 189 -7.57 -11.42 -0.94
CA GLY A 189 -7.77 -12.32 -2.08
C GLY A 189 -6.70 -13.41 -2.16
N VAL A 190 -5.43 -13.02 -2.13
CA VAL A 190 -4.28 -13.94 -2.13
C VAL A 190 -4.28 -14.86 -0.91
N ALA A 191 -4.52 -14.31 0.29
CA ALA A 191 -4.56 -15.09 1.52
C ALA A 191 -5.68 -16.15 1.50
N SER A 192 -6.88 -15.76 1.06
CA SER A 192 -8.03 -16.64 0.93
C SER A 192 -7.81 -17.73 -0.12
N GLN A 193 -7.21 -17.40 -1.26
CA GLN A 193 -6.81 -18.38 -2.28
C GLN A 193 -5.82 -19.40 -1.72
N THR A 194 -4.81 -18.94 -0.99
CA THR A 194 -3.79 -19.80 -0.37
C THR A 194 -4.40 -20.79 0.63
N LEU A 195 -5.43 -20.36 1.35
CA LEU A 195 -6.14 -21.20 2.34
C LEU A 195 -7.34 -21.95 1.74
N ASN A 196 -7.60 -21.78 0.44
CA ASN A 196 -8.74 -22.35 -0.26
C ASN A 196 -10.11 -22.02 0.39
N ILE A 197 -10.26 -20.78 0.89
CA ILE A 197 -11.47 -20.26 1.53
C ILE A 197 -12.08 -19.10 0.73
N SER A 198 -13.31 -18.70 1.05
CA SER A 198 -13.93 -17.56 0.40
C SER A 198 -13.25 -16.25 0.84
N PRO A 199 -12.99 -15.29 -0.08
CA PRO A 199 -12.58 -13.93 0.29
C PRO A 199 -13.57 -13.21 1.22
N GLY A 200 -14.83 -13.67 1.27
CA GLY A 200 -15.85 -13.18 2.18
C GLY A 200 -15.75 -13.71 3.61
N ASP A 201 -14.94 -14.75 3.86
CA ASP A 201 -14.83 -15.36 5.18
C ASP A 201 -14.12 -14.39 6.15
N GLY A 202 -14.83 -13.93 7.18
CA GLY A 202 -14.35 -12.87 8.07
C GLY A 202 -14.53 -11.45 7.53
N LEU A 203 -15.41 -11.23 6.55
CA LEU A 203 -15.74 -9.88 6.05
C LEU A 203 -16.25 -8.97 7.18
N VAL A 204 -17.09 -9.50 8.08
CA VAL A 204 -17.68 -8.71 9.17
C VAL A 204 -16.61 -8.13 10.09
N SER A 205 -15.61 -8.93 10.50
CA SER A 205 -14.53 -8.44 11.36
C SER A 205 -13.68 -7.39 10.67
N ARG A 206 -13.44 -7.54 9.35
CA ARG A 206 -12.72 -6.56 8.53
C ARG A 206 -13.50 -5.25 8.35
N VAL A 207 -14.83 -5.31 8.20
CA VAL A 207 -15.67 -4.11 8.18
C VAL A 207 -15.65 -3.40 9.53
N ILE A 208 -15.73 -4.15 10.64
CA ILE A 208 -15.61 -3.57 11.99
C ILE A 208 -14.24 -2.89 12.17
N LEU A 209 -13.17 -3.57 11.76
CA LEU A 209 -11.81 -3.02 11.78
C LEU A 209 -11.70 -1.74 10.94
N LEU A 210 -12.27 -1.73 9.73
CA LEU A 210 -12.31 -0.56 8.86
C LEU A 210 -12.98 0.61 9.56
N ILE A 211 -14.17 0.41 10.14
CA ILE A 211 -14.95 1.45 10.82
C ILE A 211 -14.16 2.01 12.02
N ILE A 212 -13.57 1.14 12.84
CA ILE A 212 -12.80 1.57 14.02
C ILE A 212 -11.58 2.39 13.57
N MET A 213 -10.79 1.85 12.66
CA MET A 213 -9.52 2.46 12.26
C MET A 213 -9.73 3.75 11.46
N ILE A 214 -10.75 3.81 10.59
CA ILE A 214 -11.04 5.04 9.86
C ILE A 214 -11.57 6.12 10.79
N THR A 215 -12.36 5.76 11.81
CA THR A 215 -12.85 6.73 12.81
C THR A 215 -11.70 7.32 13.60
N ILE A 216 -10.79 6.49 14.12
CA ILE A 216 -9.59 6.96 14.83
C ILE A 216 -8.74 7.88 13.95
N SER A 217 -8.55 7.48 12.70
CA SER A 217 -7.71 8.21 11.74
C SER A 217 -8.33 9.55 11.35
N ILE A 218 -9.65 9.60 11.13
CA ILE A 218 -10.39 10.83 10.89
C ILE A 218 -10.23 11.77 12.08
N ILE A 219 -10.44 11.28 13.32
CA ILE A 219 -10.29 12.11 14.52
C ILE A 219 -8.88 12.70 14.61
N TYR A 220 -7.86 11.89 14.35
CA TYR A 220 -6.46 12.33 14.38
C TYR A 220 -6.15 13.41 13.34
N VAL A 221 -6.48 13.16 12.06
CA VAL A 221 -6.22 14.11 10.97
C VAL A 221 -7.06 15.38 11.14
N TYR A 222 -8.32 15.24 11.55
CA TYR A 222 -9.20 16.37 11.80
C TYR A 222 -8.72 17.24 12.94
N HIS A 223 -8.19 16.62 14.02
CA HIS A 223 -7.59 17.36 15.12
C HIS A 223 -6.38 18.17 14.66
N TYR A 224 -5.45 17.54 13.93
CA TYR A 224 -4.28 18.21 13.35
C TYR A 224 -4.69 19.40 12.47
N ALA A 225 -5.61 19.19 11.53
CA ALA A 225 -6.12 20.25 10.66
C ALA A 225 -6.76 21.42 11.43
N SER A 226 -7.55 21.12 12.47
CA SER A 226 -8.19 22.13 13.31
C SER A 226 -7.20 22.95 14.15
N VAL A 227 -6.02 22.39 14.47
CA VAL A 227 -4.96 23.12 15.17
C VAL A 227 -4.30 24.13 14.23
N ILE A 228 -4.00 23.72 12.99
CA ILE A 228 -3.31 24.55 11.98
C ILE A 228 -4.18 25.67 11.47
N GLU A 229 -5.46 25.40 11.26
CA GLU A 229 -6.43 26.42 10.86
C GLU A 229 -6.52 27.55 11.88
N LYS A 230 -6.43 27.23 13.19
CA LYS A 230 -6.44 28.23 14.26
C LYS A 230 -5.11 28.96 14.42
N ASP A 231 -4.01 28.24 14.22
CA ASP A 231 -2.66 28.76 14.37
C ASP A 231 -1.72 28.09 13.34
N PRO A 232 -1.51 28.75 12.18
CA PRO A 232 -0.62 28.25 11.12
C PRO A 232 0.80 27.93 11.58
N THR A 233 1.30 28.59 12.64
CA THR A 233 2.67 28.41 13.15
C THR A 233 2.92 27.02 13.74
N LYS A 234 1.85 26.30 14.07
CA LYS A 234 1.89 24.92 14.58
C LYS A 234 2.00 23.86 13.49
N SER A 235 1.95 24.24 12.22
CA SER A 235 2.19 23.30 11.12
C SER A 235 3.61 22.75 11.19
N LEU A 236 3.77 21.44 10.98
CA LEU A 236 5.09 20.79 10.92
C LEU A 236 5.92 21.25 9.71
N VAL A 237 5.26 21.86 8.71
CA VAL A 237 5.87 22.45 7.50
C VAL A 237 5.70 23.97 7.46
N TYR A 238 5.56 24.61 8.62
CA TYR A 238 5.36 26.06 8.69
C TYR A 238 6.47 26.86 7.99
N ASN A 239 7.72 26.38 8.04
CA ASN A 239 8.86 26.99 7.37
C ASN A 239 8.73 27.03 5.83
N GLN A 240 7.96 26.11 5.24
CA GLN A 240 7.72 26.02 3.79
C GLN A 240 6.40 26.72 3.39
N ARG A 241 5.57 27.11 4.35
CA ARG A 241 4.22 27.62 4.09
C ARG A 241 4.18 28.80 3.13
N ALA A 242 5.10 29.77 3.26
CA ALA A 242 5.16 30.93 2.38
C ALA A 242 5.58 30.57 0.94
N GLU A 243 6.34 29.49 0.77
CA GLU A 243 6.71 28.96 -0.55
C GLU A 243 5.55 28.16 -1.15
N ASP A 244 4.91 27.29 -0.35
CA ASP A 244 3.70 26.55 -0.72
C ASP A 244 2.58 27.51 -1.14
N GLU A 245 2.33 28.56 -0.37
CA GLU A 245 1.32 29.57 -0.68
C GLU A 245 1.61 30.26 -2.02
N LYS A 246 2.87 30.56 -2.37
CA LYS A 246 3.23 31.15 -3.68
C LYS A 246 3.19 30.16 -4.84
N HIS A 247 3.41 28.88 -4.56
CA HIS A 247 3.48 27.85 -5.59
C HIS A 247 2.08 27.37 -5.98
N PHE A 248 1.19 27.26 -5.00
CA PHE A 248 -0.17 26.75 -5.17
C PHE A 248 -1.25 27.85 -5.19
N TRP A 249 -0.90 29.10 -4.87
CA TRP A 249 -1.79 30.27 -4.82
C TRP A 249 -1.10 31.58 -5.25
#